data_AF-A0A967BQM0-F1
#
_entry.id   AF-A0A967BQM0-F1
#
_cell.length_a   1.000
_cell.length_b   1.000
_cell.length_c   1.000
_cell.angle_alpha   90.00
_cell.angle_beta   90.00
_cell.angle_gamma   90.00
#
_symmetry.space_group_name_H-M   'P 1'
#
loop_
_entity.id
_entity.type
_entity.pdbx_description
1 polymer ?
#
loop_
_entity_poly.entity_id
_entity_poly.type
_entity_poly.pdbx_seq_one_letter_code
_entity_poly.pdbx_strand_id
1 'polypeptide(L)'
;MSQLILNRGTEYRRSLIRRLFPKLELGPAFLITSLVVFVALITVIALMFSARQVTKGYVLNSLESAHQEIVKESERVDMQISQVRSLNYIQQSSKVQSMKKPNQIVYLNSDTAIASK
;
A
#
# COMPACT_ATOMS: atom_id res chain seq x y z
N MET A 1 79.90 19.08 -16.81
CA MET A 1 79.01 18.78 -15.67
C MET A 1 77.65 19.37 -15.97
N SER A 2 76.68 18.51 -16.31
CA SER A 2 75.34 18.92 -16.75
C SER A 2 74.51 19.32 -15.53
N GLN A 3 74.19 20.60 -15.38
CA GLN A 3 73.25 21.07 -14.38
C GLN A 3 71.83 20.93 -14.95
N LEU A 4 71.14 19.90 -14.47
CA LEU A 4 69.71 19.69 -14.70
C LEU A 4 68.92 20.76 -13.94
N ILE A 5 68.46 21.78 -14.64
CA ILE A 5 67.52 22.77 -14.10
C ILE A 5 66.12 22.17 -14.21
N LEU A 6 65.61 21.65 -13.09
CA LEU A 6 64.22 21.23 -12.95
C LEU A 6 63.31 22.46 -13.01
N ASN A 7 62.71 22.68 -14.18
CA ASN A 7 61.60 23.59 -14.38
C ASN A 7 60.39 23.07 -13.57
N ARG A 8 60.17 23.63 -12.37
CA ARG A 8 58.97 23.36 -11.57
C ARG A 8 57.76 23.98 -12.28
N GLY A 9 57.11 23.17 -13.10
CA GLY A 9 55.75 23.44 -13.58
C GLY A 9 54.77 23.41 -12.42
N THR A 10 54.58 24.55 -11.76
CA THR A 10 53.37 24.81 -10.99
C THR A 10 52.34 25.36 -11.97
N GLU A 11 51.64 24.48 -12.67
CA GLU A 11 50.40 24.86 -13.34
C GLU A 11 49.40 25.30 -12.27
N TYR A 12 49.39 26.61 -12.08
CA TYR A 12 48.43 27.32 -11.26
C TYR A 12 47.06 27.04 -11.87
N ARG A 13 46.34 26.08 -11.28
CA ARG A 13 44.97 25.67 -11.59
C ARG A 13 44.04 26.88 -11.39
N ARG A 14 44.09 27.85 -12.31
CA ARG A 14 43.28 29.07 -12.32
C ARG A 14 41.83 28.67 -12.59
N SER A 15 41.12 28.42 -11.50
CA SER A 15 39.69 28.57 -11.28
C SER A 15 38.85 28.77 -12.55
N LEU A 16 38.31 27.66 -13.07
CA LEU A 16 37.15 27.66 -13.99
C LEU A 16 36.02 28.58 -13.48
N ILE A 17 35.90 28.68 -12.15
CA ILE A 17 34.94 29.53 -11.44
C ILE A 17 35.10 31.03 -11.75
N ARG A 18 36.33 31.55 -11.89
CA ARG A 18 36.54 32.97 -12.28
C ARG A 18 36.20 33.27 -13.73
N ARG A 19 36.18 32.24 -14.60
CA ARG A 19 35.83 32.41 -16.03
C ARG A 19 34.32 32.49 -16.23
N LEU A 20 33.55 31.76 -15.42
CA LEU A 20 32.08 31.84 -15.41
C LEU A 20 31.55 33.11 -14.74
N PHE A 21 32.29 33.68 -13.78
CA PHE A 21 31.84 34.82 -12.99
C PHE A 21 32.89 35.93 -12.88
N PRO A 22 33.24 36.62 -13.98
CA PRO A 22 34.32 37.60 -13.99
C PRO A 22 34.00 38.90 -13.23
N LYS A 23 32.73 39.15 -12.87
CA LYS A 23 32.27 40.36 -12.18
C LYS A 23 31.08 40.07 -11.26
N LEU A 24 31.28 39.29 -10.19
CA LEU A 24 30.33 39.31 -9.08
C LEU A 24 30.73 40.45 -8.15
N GLU A 25 30.19 41.64 -8.41
CA GLU A 25 30.03 42.61 -7.33
C GLU A 25 28.83 42.14 -6.52
N LEU A 26 29.06 41.84 -5.23
CA LEU A 26 28.01 41.51 -4.26
C LEU A 26 27.18 42.76 -3.98
N GLY A 27 26.42 43.18 -4.98
CA GLY A 27 25.48 44.28 -4.91
C GLY A 27 24.11 43.82 -4.41
N PRO A 28 23.26 44.76 -3.96
CA PRO A 28 21.89 44.46 -3.51
C PRO A 28 21.07 43.66 -4.53
N ALA A 29 21.27 43.93 -5.83
CA ALA A 29 20.59 43.23 -6.92
C ALA A 29 20.95 41.73 -7.01
N PHE A 30 22.19 41.36 -6.69
CA PHE A 30 22.62 39.95 -6.66
C PHE A 30 21.94 39.21 -5.51
N LEU A 31 21.82 39.83 -4.33
CA LEU A 31 21.13 39.26 -3.18
C LEU A 31 19.64 39.05 -3.46
N ILE A 32 18.96 40.03 -4.08
CA ILE A 32 17.55 39.90 -4.45
C ILE A 32 17.35 38.79 -5.48
N THR A 33 18.19 38.73 -6.52
CA THR A 33 18.09 37.70 -7.56
C THR A 33 18.34 36.30 -7.01
N SER A 34 19.37 36.16 -6.15
CA SER A 34 19.67 34.93 -5.42
C SER A 34 18.49 34.45 -4.58
N LEU A 35 17.86 35.38 -3.83
CA LEU A 35 16.70 35.08 -3.01
C LEU A 35 15.51 34.58 -3.84
N VAL A 36 15.20 35.25 -4.95
CA VAL A 36 14.11 34.86 -5.85
C VAL A 36 14.35 33.47 -6.44
N VAL A 37 15.57 33.19 -6.89
CA VAL A 37 15.95 31.86 -7.39
C VAL A 37 15.82 30.81 -6.30
N PHE A 38 16.23 31.11 -5.07
CA PHE A 38 16.14 30.17 -3.96
C PHE A 38 14.68 29.84 -3.59
N VAL A 39 13.81 30.85 -3.55
CA VAL A 39 12.37 30.66 -3.34
C VAL A 39 11.76 29.82 -4.46
N ALA A 40 12.10 30.13 -5.72
CA ALA A 40 11.63 29.35 -6.87
C ALA A 40 12.10 27.88 -6.83
N LEU A 41 13.32 27.63 -6.36
CA LEU A 41 13.85 26.28 -6.21
C LEU A 41 13.10 25.51 -5.12
N ILE A 42 12.84 26.15 -3.98
CA ILE A 42 12.05 25.56 -2.89
C ILE A 42 10.63 25.23 -3.35
N THR A 43 9.95 26.11 -4.09
CA THR A 43 8.58 25.85 -4.56
C THR A 43 8.53 24.68 -5.53
N VAL A 44 9.48 24.57 -6.48
CA VAL A 44 9.55 23.41 -7.39
C VAL A 44 9.79 22.12 -6.63
N ILE A 45 10.71 22.12 -5.64
CA ILE A 45 10.95 20.96 -4.78
C ILE A 45 9.68 20.58 -4.03
N ALA A 46 9.00 21.56 -3.41
CA ALA A 46 7.76 21.33 -2.67
C ALA A 46 6.64 20.75 -3.55
N LEU A 47 6.48 21.24 -4.78
CA LEU A 47 5.53 20.67 -5.75
C LEU A 47 5.89 19.23 -6.11
N MET A 48 7.17 18.92 -6.33
CA MET A 48 7.61 17.56 -6.65
C MET A 48 7.34 16.58 -5.49
N PHE A 49 7.58 17.01 -4.25
CA PHE A 49 7.25 16.23 -3.06
C PHE A 49 5.74 16.05 -2.89
N SER A 50 4.96 17.10 -3.11
CA SER A 50 3.49 17.04 -3.05
C SER A 50 2.92 16.07 -4.07
N ALA A 51 3.39 16.12 -5.32
CA ALA A 51 2.98 15.19 -6.37
C ALA A 51 3.32 13.72 -6.02
N ARG A 52 4.50 13.48 -5.42
CA ARG A 52 4.89 12.14 -4.94
C ARG A 52 4.07 11.64 -3.77
N GLN A 53 3.60 12.53 -2.88
CA GLN A 53 2.73 12.14 -1.77
C GLN A 53 1.36 11.71 -2.29
N VAL A 54 0.82 12.43 -3.28
CA VAL A 54 -0.46 12.10 -3.91
C VAL A 54 -0.39 10.73 -4.60
N THR A 55 0.65 10.44 -5.39
CA THR A 55 0.78 9.13 -6.06
C THR A 55 0.95 7.98 -5.08
N LYS A 56 1.71 8.17 -4.00
CA LYS A 56 1.81 7.18 -2.92
C LYS A 56 0.47 6.93 -2.24
N GLY A 57 -0.35 7.96 -2.05
CA GLY A 57 -1.70 7.84 -1.50
C GLY A 57 -2.61 6.96 -2.37
N TYR A 58 -2.57 7.15 -3.69
CA TYR A 58 -3.34 6.30 -4.61
C TYR A 58 -2.90 4.84 -4.58
N VAL A 59 -1.60 4.58 -4.59
CA VAL A 59 -1.06 3.22 -4.52
C VAL A 59 -1.45 2.56 -3.18
N LEU A 60 -1.33 3.29 -2.07
CA LEU A 60 -1.74 2.81 -0.76
C LEU A 60 -3.23 2.46 -0.71
N ASN A 61 -4.08 3.33 -1.24
CA ASN A 61 -5.53 3.10 -1.27
C ASN A 61 -5.91 1.88 -2.14
N SER A 62 -5.22 1.68 -3.28
CA SER A 62 -5.42 0.49 -4.11
C SER A 62 -5.01 -0.79 -3.39
N LEU A 63 -3.90 -0.75 -2.63
CA LEU A 63 -3.42 -1.89 -1.87
C LEU A 63 -4.36 -2.23 -0.70
N GLU A 64 -4.86 -1.21 0.00
CA GLU A 64 -5.85 -1.36 1.06
C GLU A 64 -7.16 -1.96 0.54
N SER A 65 -7.63 -1.50 -0.63
CA SER A 65 -8.84 -2.04 -1.26
C SER A 65 -8.67 -3.52 -1.62
N ALA A 66 -7.52 -3.89 -2.21
CA ALA A 66 -7.22 -5.28 -2.54
C ALA A 66 -7.08 -6.16 -1.28
N HIS A 67 -6.48 -5.63 -0.22
CA HIS A 67 -6.38 -6.33 1.07
C HIS A 67 -7.77 -6.61 1.67
N GLN A 68 -8.66 -5.61 1.67
CA GLN A 68 -10.04 -5.78 2.16
C GLN A 68 -10.83 -6.81 1.35
N GLU A 69 -10.62 -6.86 0.02
CA GLU A 69 -11.26 -7.87 -0.83
C GLU A 69 -10.80 -9.29 -0.46
N ILE A 70 -9.50 -9.49 -0.25
CA ILE A 70 -8.93 -10.78 0.15
C ILE A 70 -9.44 -11.21 1.53
N VAL A 71 -9.49 -10.29 2.49
CA VAL A 71 -10.02 -10.56 3.84
C VAL A 71 -11.48 -11.02 3.76
N LYS A 72 -12.30 -10.31 2.98
CA LYS A 72 -13.71 -10.65 2.79
C LYS A 72 -13.89 -12.03 2.16
N GLU A 73 -13.05 -12.39 1.20
CA GLU A 73 -13.09 -13.72 0.59
C GLU A 73 -12.68 -14.80 1.58
N SER A 74 -11.66 -14.54 2.40
CA SER A 74 -11.26 -15.44 3.49
C SER A 74 -12.41 -15.69 4.46
N GLU A 75 -13.10 -14.64 4.92
CA GLU A 75 -14.25 -14.75 5.82
C GLU A 75 -15.39 -15.59 5.21
N ARG A 76 -15.63 -15.42 3.90
CA ARG A 76 -16.63 -16.21 3.16
C ARG A 76 -16.26 -17.69 3.15
N VAL A 77 -15.01 -18.02 2.85
CA VAL A 77 -14.52 -19.39 2.83
C VAL A 77 -14.58 -20.02 4.22
N ASP A 78 -14.19 -19.29 5.26
CA ASP A 78 -14.26 -19.77 6.64
C ASP A 78 -15.69 -20.05 7.08
N MET A 79 -16.64 -19.20 6.67
CA MET A 79 -18.06 -19.44 6.89
C MET A 79 -18.53 -20.74 6.21
N GLN A 80 -18.14 -20.98 4.96
CA GLN A 80 -18.49 -22.20 4.23
C GLN A 80 -17.88 -23.45 4.89
N ILE A 81 -16.62 -23.38 5.33
CA ILE A 81 -15.97 -24.46 6.06
C ILE A 81 -16.72 -24.75 7.37
N SER A 82 -17.13 -23.71 8.10
CA SER A 82 -17.90 -23.84 9.33
C SER A 82 -19.26 -24.52 9.09
N GLN A 83 -19.96 -24.15 8.02
CA GLN A 83 -21.21 -24.80 7.61
C GLN A 83 -21.01 -26.29 7.33
N VAL A 84 -20.00 -26.63 6.53
CA VAL A 84 -19.70 -28.04 6.20
C VAL A 84 -19.32 -28.83 7.46
N ARG A 85 -18.53 -28.25 8.37
CA ARG A 85 -18.19 -28.88 9.65
C ARG A 85 -19.42 -29.11 10.52
N SER A 86 -20.32 -28.13 10.59
CA SER A 86 -21.55 -28.26 11.38
C SER A 86 -22.47 -29.35 10.82
N LEU A 87 -22.59 -29.46 9.49
CA LEU A 87 -23.37 -30.51 8.83
C LEU A 87 -22.77 -31.89 9.08
N ASN A 88 -21.45 -32.02 8.93
CA ASN A 88 -20.75 -33.28 9.23
C ASN A 88 -20.96 -33.68 10.70
N TYR A 89 -20.88 -32.72 11.63
CA TYR A 89 -21.13 -32.98 13.04
C TYR A 89 -22.57 -33.45 13.30
N ILE A 90 -23.56 -32.80 12.69
CA ILE A 90 -24.97 -33.20 12.79
C ILE A 90 -25.18 -34.60 12.23
N GLN A 91 -24.63 -34.89 11.04
CA GLN A 91 -24.73 -36.21 10.40
C GLN A 91 -24.08 -37.32 11.24
N GLN A 92 -22.98 -37.02 11.91
CA GLN A 92 -22.28 -37.97 12.78
C GLN A 92 -22.93 -38.12 14.17
N SER A 93 -23.92 -37.28 14.51
CA SER A 93 -24.60 -37.37 15.79
C SER A 93 -25.43 -38.66 15.89
N SER A 94 -25.32 -39.36 17.03
CA SER A 94 -26.05 -40.61 17.30
C SER A 94 -27.58 -40.44 17.18
N LYS A 95 -28.09 -39.25 17.51
CA LYS A 95 -29.50 -38.90 17.36
C LYS A 95 -29.95 -38.92 15.90
N VAL A 96 -29.17 -38.36 14.98
CA VAL A 96 -29.50 -38.35 13.55
C VAL A 96 -29.29 -39.73 12.94
N GLN A 97 -28.23 -40.45 13.31
CA GLN A 97 -27.99 -41.81 12.82
C GLN A 97 -29.09 -42.80 13.25
N SER A 98 -29.73 -42.55 14.39
CA SER A 98 -30.85 -43.36 14.88
C SER A 98 -32.23 -42.91 14.35
N MET A 99 -32.32 -41.80 13.62
CA MET A 99 -33.58 -41.39 12.99
C MET A 99 -33.94 -42.38 11.87
N LYS A 100 -35.11 -42.99 11.99
CA LYS A 100 -35.70 -43.82 10.94
C LYS A 100 -36.68 -42.97 10.12
N LYS A 101 -36.69 -43.18 8.82
CA LYS A 101 -37.66 -42.54 7.92
C LYS A 101 -39.07 -43.04 8.30
N PRO A 102 -40.06 -42.15 8.49
CA PRO A 102 -41.43 -42.59 8.76
C PRO A 102 -41.99 -43.32 7.54
N ASN A 103 -42.57 -44.51 7.75
CA ASN A 103 -43.12 -45.34 6.68
C ASN A 103 -44.42 -44.76 6.08
N GLN A 104 -45.18 -43.99 6.86
CA GLN A 104 -46.42 -43.39 6.43
C GLN A 104 -46.60 -42.03 7.11
N ILE A 105 -46.88 -41.00 6.32
CA ILE A 105 -47.20 -39.66 6.82
C ILE A 105 -48.73 -39.56 6.80
N VAL A 106 -49.35 -39.52 7.97
CA VAL A 106 -50.80 -39.35 8.12
C VAL A 106 -51.04 -37.92 8.57
N TYR A 107 -51.74 -37.15 7.73
CA TYR A 107 -52.19 -35.81 8.06
C TYR A 107 -53.53 -35.93 8.78
N LEU A 108 -53.59 -35.42 10.01
CA LEU A 108 -54.80 -35.43 10.81
C LEU A 108 -55.59 -34.16 10.55
N ASN A 109 -56.85 -34.32 10.14
CA ASN A 109 -57.83 -33.25 10.19
C ASN A 109 -58.33 -33.11 11.64
N SER A 110 -58.67 -31.88 12.02
CA SER A 110 -58.76 -31.32 13.39
C SER A 110 -59.52 -32.11 14.46
N ASP A 111 -60.26 -33.16 14.11
CA ASP A 111 -61.27 -33.75 14.98
C ASP A 111 -60.97 -35.21 15.37
N THR A 112 -59.77 -35.73 15.08
CA THR A 112 -59.43 -37.15 15.36
C THR A 112 -58.46 -37.29 16.54
N ALA A 113 -58.92 -37.92 17.63
CA ALA A 113 -58.13 -38.15 18.84
C ALA A 113 -57.05 -39.22 18.62
N ILE A 114 -55.77 -38.85 18.80
CA ILE A 114 -54.62 -39.74 18.67
C ILE A 114 -54.34 -40.43 20.01
N ALA A 115 -55.18 -41.38 20.39
CA ALA A 115 -54.84 -42.36 21.42
C ALA A 115 -55.72 -43.61 21.27
N SER A 116 -55.18 -44.65 20.63
CA SER A 116 -55.68 -46.01 20.80
C SER A 116 -54.53 -47.00 20.71
N LYS A 117 -54.22 -47.55 21.89
CA LYS A 117 -53.36 -48.69 22.23
C LYS A 117 -51.85 -48.55 22.14
#